data_AF-A0A9E6TZU6-F1
#
_entry.id   AF-A0A9E6TZU6-F1
#
_cell.length_a   1.000
_cell.length_b   1.000
_cell.length_c   1.000
_cell.angle_alpha   90.00
_cell.angle_beta   90.00
_cell.angle_gamma   90.00
#
_symmetry.space_group_name_H-M   'P 1'
#
loop_
_entity.id
_entity.type
_entity.pdbx_description
1 polymer ?
#
loop_
_entity_poly.entity_id
_entity_poly.type
_entity_poly.pdbx_seq_one_letter_code
_entity_poly.pdbx_strand_id
1 'polypeptide(L)'
;MTAYTTEQMDQMFKRVFEQNAEGAIVLEVLINRFARNAVTVGGIDAILKTYQQSGHREVLDHIMLRINRANGVQDNSDEEQQ
;
A
#
# COMPACT_ATOMS: atom_id res chain seq x y z
N MET A 1 16.35 10.48 -15.99
CA MET A 1 14.98 10.29 -15.46
C MET A 1 14.44 11.66 -15.09
N THR A 2 13.25 12.02 -15.58
CA THR A 2 12.59 13.27 -15.20
C THR A 2 12.16 13.18 -13.74
N ALA A 3 12.50 14.17 -12.92
CA ALA A 3 12.01 14.23 -11.54
C ALA A 3 10.54 14.66 -11.54
N TYR A 4 9.68 13.86 -10.93
CA TYR A 4 8.25 14.17 -10.76
C TYR A 4 8.01 14.73 -9.36
N THR A 5 7.09 15.70 -9.23
CA THR A 5 6.62 16.15 -7.92
C THR A 5 5.80 15.05 -7.24
N THR A 6 5.65 15.12 -5.91
CA THR A 6 4.79 14.19 -5.15
C THR A 6 3.38 14.16 -5.70
N GLU A 7 2.80 15.32 -5.97
CA GLU A 7 1.45 15.44 -6.55
C GLU A 7 1.35 14.78 -7.93
N GLN A 8 2.34 15.00 -8.81
CA GLN A 8 2.38 14.36 -10.12
C GLN A 8 2.45 12.85 -10.01
N MET A 9 3.24 12.36 -9.05
CA MET A 9 3.34 10.94 -8.77
C MET A 9 2.04 10.39 -8.16
N ASP A 10 1.33 11.13 -7.32
CA ASP A 10 0.04 10.70 -6.72
C ASP A 10 -1.02 10.53 -7.82
N GLN A 11 -1.12 11.54 -8.70
CA GLN A 11 -2.01 11.46 -9.86
C GLN A 11 -1.63 10.33 -10.82
N MET A 12 -0.35 9.98 -10.92
CA MET A 12 0.09 8.83 -11.71
C MET A 12 -0.39 7.50 -11.11
N PHE A 13 -0.27 7.32 -9.79
CA PHE A 13 -0.74 6.12 -9.10
C PHE A 13 -2.25 5.95 -9.25
N LYS A 14 -3.02 7.03 -9.05
CA LYS A 14 -4.47 7.04 -9.29
C LYS A 14 -4.83 6.67 -10.73
N ARG A 15 -4.16 7.25 -11.73
CA ARG A 15 -4.39 6.91 -13.15
C ARG A 15 -4.14 5.43 -13.44
N VAL A 16 -3.07 4.86 -12.87
CA VAL A 16 -2.67 3.48 -13.15
C VAL A 16 -3.53 2.47 -12.40
N PHE A 17 -3.78 2.67 -11.10
CA PHE A 17 -4.36 1.63 -10.26
C PHE A 17 -5.86 1.82 -9.95
N GLU A 18 -6.42 3.02 -10.18
CA GLU A 18 -7.85 3.31 -9.92
C GLU A 18 -8.61 3.61 -11.22
N GLN A 19 -8.04 4.40 -12.14
CA GLN A 19 -8.76 4.84 -13.36
C GLN A 19 -8.57 3.91 -14.56
N ASN A 20 -7.54 3.05 -14.55
CA ASN A 20 -7.33 2.04 -15.58
C ASN A 20 -7.93 0.70 -15.11
N ALA A 21 -8.82 0.14 -15.93
CA ALA A 21 -9.52 -1.11 -15.63
C ALA A 21 -8.57 -2.29 -15.36
N GLU A 22 -7.51 -2.45 -16.17
CA GLU A 22 -6.54 -3.52 -15.98
C GLU A 22 -5.72 -3.30 -14.70
N GLY A 23 -5.36 -2.05 -14.41
CA GLY A 23 -4.61 -1.72 -13.21
C GLY A 23 -5.39 -1.93 -11.91
N ALA A 24 -6.71 -1.70 -11.93
CA ALA A 24 -7.59 -2.03 -10.82
C ALA A 24 -7.65 -3.55 -10.57
N ILE A 25 -7.74 -4.37 -11.62
CA ILE A 25 -7.69 -5.83 -11.52
C ILE A 25 -6.34 -6.30 -10.95
N VAL A 26 -5.23 -5.73 -11.45
CA VAL A 26 -3.89 -6.03 -10.93
C VAL A 26 -3.78 -5.67 -9.45
N LEU A 27 -4.28 -4.50 -9.05
CA LEU A 27 -4.29 -4.10 -7.64
C LEU A 27 -5.07 -5.09 -6.77
N GLU A 28 -6.23 -5.56 -7.22
CA GLU A 28 -7.03 -6.58 -6.53
C GLU A 28 -6.25 -7.90 -6.39
N VAL A 29 -5.54 -8.35 -7.43
CA VAL A 29 -4.67 -9.54 -7.39
C VAL A 29 -3.55 -9.35 -6.37
N LEU A 30 -2.91 -8.18 -6.33
CA LEU A 30 -1.85 -7.86 -5.38
C LEU A 30 -2.37 -7.86 -3.94
N ILE A 31 -3.53 -7.25 -3.68
CA ILE A 31 -4.18 -7.28 -2.36
C ILE A 31 -4.45 -8.73 -1.94
N ASN A 32 -5.08 -9.54 -2.79
CA ASN A 32 -5.38 -10.94 -2.48
C ASN A 32 -4.11 -11.78 -2.21
N ARG A 33 -2.99 -11.43 -2.85
CA ARG A 33 -1.72 -12.12 -2.71
C ARG A 33 -0.95 -11.70 -1.45
N PHE A 34 -0.96 -10.41 -1.11
CA PHE A 34 -0.02 -9.82 -0.16
C PHE A 34 -0.67 -9.23 1.10
N ALA A 35 -1.98 -8.99 1.13
CA ALA A 35 -2.70 -8.43 2.29
C ALA A 35 -3.07 -9.48 3.37
N ARG A 36 -2.59 -10.73 3.28
CA ARG A 36 -2.95 -11.78 4.26
C ARG A 36 -2.37 -11.46 5.64
N ASN A 37 -3.22 -11.55 6.67
CA ASN A 37 -2.91 -11.26 8.07
C ASN A 37 -1.76 -12.11 8.63
N ALA A 38 -1.07 -11.54 9.63
CA ALA A 38 0.00 -12.19 10.38
C ALA A 38 -0.44 -13.58 10.88
N VAL A 39 0.32 -14.62 10.55
CA VAL A 39 0.09 -15.96 11.07
C VAL A 39 0.65 -16.01 12.49
N THR A 40 -0.22 -15.90 13.49
CA THR A 40 0.13 -16.06 14.92
C THR A 40 0.22 -17.53 15.30
N VAL A 41 1.23 -18.24 14.79
CA VAL A 41 1.55 -19.60 15.27
C VAL A 41 3.03 -19.63 15.69
N GLY A 42 3.23 -19.88 16.99
CA GLY A 42 4.42 -19.54 17.76
C GLY A 42 5.73 -20.26 17.40
N GLY A 43 6.83 -19.52 17.55
CA GLY A 43 8.22 -19.93 17.33
C GLY A 43 9.06 -18.74 16.84
N ILE A 44 10.40 -18.86 16.80
CA ILE A 44 11.31 -17.82 16.27
C ILE A 44 10.96 -17.47 14.79
N ASP A 45 10.47 -18.44 14.03
CA ASP A 45 10.01 -18.25 12.64
C ASP A 45 8.76 -17.36 12.52
N ALA A 46 7.98 -17.18 13.60
CA ALA A 46 6.80 -16.32 13.60
C ALA A 46 7.18 -14.83 13.49
N ILE A 47 8.32 -14.43 14.05
CA ILE A 47 8.83 -13.05 14.00
C ILE A 47 9.31 -12.72 12.59
N LEU A 48 10.10 -13.60 11.97
CA LEU A 48 10.56 -13.45 10.59
C LEU A 48 9.40 -13.44 9.60
N LYS A 49 8.41 -14.33 9.76
CA LYS A 49 7.17 -14.30 8.97
C LYS A 49 6.39 -13.01 9.17
N THR A 50 6.32 -12.49 10.41
CA THR A 50 5.69 -11.20 10.69
C THR A 50 6.41 -10.07 9.97
N TYR A 51 7.74 -9.99 10.02
CA TYR A 51 8.51 -8.96 9.29
C TYR A 51 8.35 -9.06 7.77
N GLN A 52 8.43 -10.27 7.21
CA GLN A 52 8.24 -10.48 5.76
C GLN A 52 6.82 -10.11 5.33
N GLN A 53 5.81 -10.40 6.15
CA GLN A 53 4.43 -10.05 5.87
C GLN A 53 4.16 -8.54 6.03
N SER A 54 4.78 -7.88 7.02
CA SER A 54 4.75 -6.42 7.15
C SER A 54 5.40 -5.72 5.95
N GLY A 55 6.53 -6.23 5.45
CA GLY A 55 7.18 -5.68 4.26
C GLY A 55 6.36 -5.85 2.98
N HIS A 56 5.62 -6.96 2.84
CA HIS A 56 4.69 -7.13 1.72
C HIS A 56 3.49 -6.18 1.78
N ARG A 57 3.03 -5.85 2.99
CA ARG A 57 1.93 -4.91 3.21
C ARG A 57 2.32 -3.46 2.95
N GLU A 58 3.55 -3.07 3.28
CA GLU A 58 4.06 -1.70 3.08
C GLU A 58 3.93 -1.21 1.63
N VAL A 59 4.13 -2.11 0.65
CA VAL A 59 3.97 -1.76 -0.78
C VAL A 59 2.50 -1.47 -1.12
N LEU A 60 1.56 -2.26 -0.60
CA LEU A 60 0.14 -2.03 -0.80
C LEU A 60 -0.31 -0.74 -0.11
N ASP A 61 0.13 -0.52 1.12
CA ASP A 61 -0.16 0.69 1.89
C ASP A 61 0.39 1.92 1.17
N HIS A 62 1.60 1.84 0.61
CA HIS A 62 2.15 2.90 -0.23
C HIS A 62 1.26 3.18 -1.45
N ILE A 63 0.85 2.16 -2.22
CA ILE A 63 -0.02 2.38 -3.38
C ILE A 63 -1.32 3.07 -2.98
N MET A 64 -1.97 2.59 -1.92
CA MET A 64 -3.22 3.14 -1.41
C MET A 64 -3.06 4.58 -0.91
N LEU A 65 -1.99 4.89 -0.18
CA LEU A 65 -1.70 6.23 0.33
C LEU A 65 -1.61 7.25 -0.82
N ARG A 66 -0.93 6.91 -1.91
CA ARG A 66 -0.72 7.83 -3.04
C ARG A 66 -2.02 8.06 -3.81
N ILE A 67 -2.84 7.02 -3.96
CA ILE A 67 -4.21 7.12 -4.53
C ILE A 67 -5.10 8.02 -3.64
N ASN A 68 -5.09 7.78 -2.33
CA ASN A 68 -5.87 8.55 -1.36
C ASN A 68 -5.51 10.04 -1.39
N ARG A 69 -4.20 10.37 -1.41
CA ARG A 69 -3.72 11.74 -1.58
C ARG A 69 -4.20 12.38 -2.90
N ALA A 70 -4.18 11.62 -4.01
CA ALA A 70 -4.69 12.09 -5.29
C ALA A 70 -6.21 12.32 -5.31
N ASN A 71 -6.94 11.68 -4.41
CA ASN A 71 -8.37 11.87 -4.15
C ASN A 71 -8.66 12.98 -3.14
N GLY A 72 -7.63 13.65 -2.60
CA GLY A 72 -7.78 14.70 -1.59
C GLY A 72 -8.08 14.16 -0.20
N VAL A 73 -7.94 12.84 0.02
CA VAL A 73 -8.04 12.25 1.35
C VAL A 73 -6.75 12.57 2.10
N GLN A 74 -6.86 13.41 3.13
CA GLN A 74 -5.78 13.63 4.08
C GLN A 74 -5.77 12.45 5.05
N ASP A 75 -4.65 11.74 5.08
CA ASP A 75 -4.42 10.69 6.04
C ASP A 75 -4.10 11.35 7.39
N ASN A 76 -5.13 11.52 8.24
CA ASN A 76 -4.98 12.00 9.62
C ASN A 76 -4.39 10.88 10.50
N SER A 77 -3.24 10.33 10.12
CA SER A 77 -2.53 9.31 10.90
C SER A 77 -1.57 9.91 11.96
N ASP A 78 -1.81 11.16 12.39
CA ASP A 78 -1.06 11.88 13.44
C ASP A 78 -1.83 11.97 14.78
N GLU A 79 -2.77 11.07 15.05
CA GLU A 79 -3.46 10.97 16.36
C GLU A 79 -3.36 9.56 16.94
N GLU A 80 -2.16 9.09 17.31
CA GLU A 80 -1.98 8.01 18.30
C GLU A 80 -0.52 7.90 18.82
N GLN A 81 0.07 9.03 19.23
CA GLN A 81 1.22 9.06 20.13
C GLN A 81 0.99 10.09 21.24
N GLN A 82 0.17 9.72 22.23
CA GLN A 82 0.18 10.30 23.57
C GLN A 82 0.41 9.20 24.60
#